data_AF-A0A374NMR0-F1
#
_entry.id   AF-A0A374NMR0-F1
#
_cell.length_a   1.000
_cell.length_b   1.000
_cell.length_c   1.000
_cell.angle_alpha   90.00
_cell.angle_beta   90.00
_cell.angle_gamma   90.00
#
_symmetry.space_group_name_H-M   'P 1'
#
loop_
_entity.id
_entity.type
_entity.pdbx_description
1 polymer ?
#
loop_
_entity_poly.entity_id
_entity_poly.type
_entity_poly.pdbx_seq_one_letter_code
_entity_poly.pdbx_strand_id
1 'polypeptide(L)'
;MLKQYFLDIMRKECNGLYLCEVPTGIGKSYQAAHAMEEYVKEIREEYAKAMRQCARTITDERKLIYLTPLRKNVGEEEEELKKAYENEELFEKEVLHIKSNVDNIIENLGKVTIPQDKQPFNYDELKKQVKAYNGESSPEIKKIWEDKVEEEERKFRKEIKNTLSVIPARERLERIKNDKQYQWIGQLYPVVFIKEKKIILMTISKFLSKNISLVDKSVTFFDSDISKNAVIFMDEFDSTKEFVRNHIIQNSFKSNDDYLDVFRQIASNMDLTNFDRYVTEAETRIDEDGTKYEKFCDRAKKIMEDYKLNLNYKTVLEQDDLKQLFIFHDGQINTICKKNFLVVGIENMVKNRIDIQQVDEKEEINGAISISALLKDIHDFLRDFRFFLLKWAEQYATVVNIYRQKTETPMDILQEDNALSSLMGCFKLNVDQQKLVYDEADKIKIELKSKKEDFYQTGFEYYRFVDADRHNHKTDINFVSIRTTPEKILLAMARKASVIGTR
;
A
#
# COMPACT_ATOMS: atom_id res chain seq x y z
N MET A 1 38.41 -3.56 -1.74
CA MET A 1 37.91 -4.53 -0.74
C MET A 1 36.38 -4.51 -0.68
N LEU A 2 35.74 -3.34 -0.54
CA LEU A 2 34.28 -3.22 -0.46
C LEU A 2 33.53 -3.64 -1.74
N LYS A 3 33.96 -3.18 -2.93
CA LYS A 3 33.40 -3.64 -4.21
C LYS A 3 33.41 -5.17 -4.35
N GLN A 4 34.53 -5.80 -3.99
CA GLN A 4 34.65 -7.27 -4.05
C GLN A 4 33.66 -7.96 -3.12
N TYR A 5 33.51 -7.45 -1.89
CA TYR A 5 32.52 -7.95 -0.94
C TYR A 5 31.09 -7.86 -1.50
N PHE A 6 30.73 -6.76 -2.16
CA PHE A 6 29.42 -6.62 -2.81
C PHE A 6 29.22 -7.65 -3.93
N LEU A 7 30.22 -7.81 -4.82
CA LEU A 7 30.18 -8.80 -5.89
C LEU A 7 30.02 -10.23 -5.35
N ASP A 8 30.76 -10.57 -4.29
CA ASP A 8 30.67 -11.88 -3.65
C ASP A 8 29.26 -12.16 -3.13
N ILE A 9 28.58 -11.17 -2.56
CA ILE A 9 27.18 -11.31 -2.12
C ILE A 9 26.22 -11.46 -3.30
N MET A 10 26.38 -10.65 -4.36
CA MET A 10 25.52 -10.73 -5.55
C MET A 10 25.55 -12.15 -6.15
N ARG A 11 26.76 -12.74 -6.22
CA ARG A 11 27.03 -14.08 -6.75
C ARG A 11 26.60 -15.23 -5.82
N LYS A 12 26.41 -14.98 -4.53
CA LYS A 12 26.16 -16.04 -3.52
C LYS A 12 24.80 -16.73 -3.64
N GLU A 13 23.89 -16.22 -4.49
CA GLU A 13 22.50 -16.71 -4.69
C GLU A 13 21.74 -17.07 -3.40
N CYS A 14 22.11 -16.42 -2.28
CA CYS A 14 21.59 -16.73 -0.96
C CYS A 14 20.94 -15.48 -0.35
N ASN A 15 19.63 -15.55 -0.18
CA ASN A 15 18.84 -14.49 0.45
C ASN A 15 19.19 -14.37 1.93
N GLY A 16 19.14 -13.14 2.44
CA GLY A 16 19.51 -12.83 3.81
C GLY A 16 19.90 -11.37 3.99
N LEU A 17 20.18 -11.00 5.23
CA LEU A 17 20.65 -9.67 5.59
C LEU A 17 22.18 -9.70 5.76
N TYR A 18 22.87 -8.85 4.99
CA TYR A 18 24.31 -8.66 5.01
C TYR A 18 24.60 -7.23 5.44
N LEU A 19 25.08 -7.05 6.68
CA LEU A 19 25.43 -5.73 7.20
C LEU A 19 26.92 -5.49 7.01
N CYS A 20 27.26 -4.30 6.50
CA CYS A 20 28.64 -3.85 6.35
C CYS A 20 28.82 -2.53 7.10
N GLU A 21 29.71 -2.53 8.09
CA GLU A 21 30.12 -1.31 8.77
C GLU A 21 31.22 -0.64 7.94
N VAL A 22 30.91 0.53 7.36
CA VAL A 22 31.87 1.25 6.52
C VAL A 22 31.96 2.68 7.04
N PRO A 23 33.15 3.19 7.40
CA PRO A 23 33.30 4.60 7.75
C PRO A 23 32.77 5.53 6.64
N THR A 24 32.20 6.66 7.04
CA THR A 24 31.80 7.72 6.11
C THR A 24 33.02 8.26 5.34
N GLY A 25 32.84 8.58 4.06
CA GLY A 25 33.90 9.14 3.20
C GLY A 25 34.75 8.14 2.41
N ILE A 26 34.52 6.81 2.52
CA ILE A 26 35.26 5.78 1.75
C ILE A 26 34.67 5.56 0.33
N GLY A 27 33.70 6.37 -0.09
CA GLY A 27 33.07 6.25 -1.41
C GLY A 27 32.15 5.03 -1.52
N LYS A 28 31.24 4.85 -0.56
CA LYS A 28 30.30 3.70 -0.53
C LYS A 28 29.48 3.63 -1.83
N SER A 29 28.89 4.75 -2.24
CA SER A 29 28.14 4.91 -3.49
C SER A 29 28.96 4.54 -4.71
N TYR A 30 30.17 5.08 -4.83
CA TYR A 30 31.11 4.71 -5.89
C TYR A 30 31.36 3.20 -5.94
N GLN A 31 31.64 2.56 -4.80
CA GLN A 31 31.90 1.12 -4.75
C GLN A 31 30.65 0.29 -5.07
N ALA A 32 29.46 0.74 -4.67
CA ALA A 32 28.19 0.09 -4.98
C ALA A 32 27.87 0.20 -6.48
N ALA A 33 27.89 1.41 -7.04
CA ALA A 33 27.70 1.67 -8.47
C ALA A 33 28.61 0.80 -9.35
N HIS A 34 29.91 0.80 -9.08
CA HIS A 34 30.88 0.00 -9.83
C HIS A 34 30.73 -1.52 -9.60
N ALA A 35 30.24 -1.97 -8.44
CA ALA A 35 29.91 -3.38 -8.24
C ALA A 35 28.67 -3.79 -9.05
N MET A 36 27.65 -2.93 -9.06
CA MET A 36 26.40 -3.20 -9.77
C MET A 36 26.62 -3.24 -11.30
N GLU A 37 27.39 -2.29 -11.85
CA GLU A 37 27.77 -2.32 -13.27
C GLU A 37 28.56 -3.58 -13.62
N GLU A 38 29.59 -3.92 -12.84
CA GLU A 38 30.44 -5.09 -13.12
C GLU A 38 29.62 -6.39 -13.10
N TYR A 39 28.73 -6.55 -12.12
CA TYR A 39 27.85 -7.72 -12.07
C TYR A 39 26.90 -7.82 -13.26
N VAL A 40 26.27 -6.71 -13.67
CA VAL A 40 25.39 -6.69 -14.86
C VAL A 40 26.19 -6.99 -16.13
N LYS A 41 27.41 -6.46 -16.24
CA LYS A 41 28.33 -6.75 -17.33
C LYS A 41 28.72 -8.23 -17.39
N GLU A 42 29.06 -8.84 -16.26
CA GLU A 42 29.36 -10.28 -16.15
C GLU A 42 28.20 -11.13 -16.68
N ILE A 43 26.98 -10.86 -16.21
CA ILE A 43 25.77 -11.56 -16.66
C ILE A 43 25.56 -11.38 -18.17
N ARG A 44 25.72 -10.16 -18.68
CA ARG A 44 25.57 -9.87 -20.11
C ARG A 44 26.58 -10.66 -20.95
N GLU A 45 27.83 -10.75 -20.50
CA GLU A 45 28.87 -11.52 -21.18
C GLU A 45 28.61 -13.03 -21.13
N GLU A 46 28.14 -13.54 -20.00
CA GLU A 46 27.72 -14.94 -19.85
C GLU A 46 26.54 -15.28 -20.76
N TYR A 47 25.53 -14.41 -20.81
CA TYR A 47 24.39 -14.54 -21.72
C TYR A 47 24.82 -14.57 -23.18
N ALA A 48 25.72 -13.66 -23.58
CA ALA A 48 26.26 -13.62 -24.93
C ALA A 48 27.06 -14.88 -25.28
N LYS A 49 27.82 -15.44 -24.32
CA LYS A 49 28.54 -16.72 -24.49
C LYS A 49 27.55 -17.89 -24.63
N ALA A 50 26.53 -17.97 -23.76
CA ALA A 50 25.51 -19.01 -23.80
C ALA A 50 24.73 -19.02 -25.13
N MET A 51 24.35 -17.83 -25.64
CA MET A 51 23.71 -17.69 -26.94
C MET A 51 24.59 -18.20 -28.09
N ARG A 52 25.89 -17.89 -28.07
CA ARG A 52 26.83 -18.41 -29.09
C ARG A 52 26.97 -19.94 -29.01
N GLN A 53 26.81 -20.52 -27.83
CA GLN A 53 26.97 -21.95 -27.58
C GLN A 53 25.67 -22.75 -27.68
N CYS A 54 24.52 -22.12 -28.02
CA CYS A 54 23.20 -22.74 -27.98
C CYS A 54 22.86 -23.43 -26.64
N ALA A 55 23.46 -22.97 -25.54
CA ALA A 55 23.26 -23.54 -24.22
C ALA A 55 21.90 -23.09 -23.65
N ARG A 56 21.16 -24.01 -23.04
CA ARG A 56 19.78 -23.80 -22.59
C ARG A 56 19.65 -23.24 -21.15
N THR A 57 20.76 -23.04 -20.46
CA THR A 57 20.79 -22.66 -19.05
C THR A 57 21.34 -21.25 -18.92
N ILE A 58 20.45 -20.28 -18.81
CA ILE A 58 20.77 -18.95 -18.29
C ILE A 58 20.17 -18.91 -16.89
N THR A 59 21.02 -18.62 -15.90
CA THR A 59 20.64 -18.36 -14.52
C THR A 59 19.62 -17.22 -14.49
N ASP A 60 18.59 -17.36 -13.65
CA ASP A 60 17.58 -16.31 -13.47
C ASP A 60 18.27 -15.03 -13.00
N GLU A 61 18.31 -14.02 -13.88
CA GLU A 61 19.01 -12.77 -13.62
C GLU A 61 18.41 -12.08 -12.39
N ARG A 62 19.24 -11.89 -11.36
CA ARG A 62 18.85 -11.17 -10.15
C ARG A 62 18.79 -9.68 -10.46
N LYS A 63 17.62 -9.07 -10.27
CA LYS A 63 17.50 -7.60 -10.31
C LYS A 63 18.33 -6.97 -9.18
N LEU A 64 18.99 -5.86 -9.49
CA LEU A 64 19.67 -5.02 -8.52
C LEU A 64 18.76 -3.84 -8.16
N ILE A 65 18.59 -3.57 -6.87
CA ILE A 65 17.75 -2.47 -6.38
C ILE A 65 18.56 -1.65 -5.39
N TYR A 66 18.73 -0.36 -5.66
CA TYR A 66 19.32 0.59 -4.73
C TYR A 66 18.22 1.38 -4.02
N LEU A 67 18.25 1.32 -2.69
CA LEU A 67 17.33 1.99 -1.79
C LEU A 67 18.10 2.95 -0.90
N THR A 68 17.58 4.17 -0.78
CA THR A 68 18.11 5.18 0.12
C THR A 68 16.96 5.95 0.77
N PRO A 69 17.13 6.49 1.99
CA PRO A 69 16.13 7.36 2.61
C PRO A 69 15.90 8.67 1.85
N LEU A 70 16.94 9.27 1.27
CA LEU A 70 16.91 10.63 0.74
C LEU A 70 16.93 10.67 -0.79
N ARG A 71 16.08 11.52 -1.38
CA ARG A 71 16.02 11.70 -2.85
C ARG A 71 17.36 12.13 -3.46
N LYS A 72 18.12 12.98 -2.76
CA LYS A 72 19.44 13.47 -3.23
C LYS A 72 20.43 12.32 -3.44
N ASN A 73 20.46 11.34 -2.52
CA ASN A 73 21.37 10.20 -2.58
C ASN A 73 21.04 9.28 -3.77
N VAL A 74 19.78 9.24 -4.22
CA VAL A 74 19.41 8.50 -5.44
C VAL A 74 20.06 9.13 -6.67
N GLY A 75 20.05 10.47 -6.76
CA GLY A 75 20.69 11.20 -7.86
C GLY A 75 22.20 11.09 -7.85
N GLU A 76 22.83 11.12 -6.66
CA GLU A 76 24.27 10.88 -6.51
C GLU A 76 24.66 9.48 -7.00
N GLU A 77 23.92 8.44 -6.62
CA GLU A 77 24.15 7.07 -7.08
C GLU A 77 23.90 6.91 -8.60
N GLU A 78 22.88 7.59 -9.14
CA GLU A 78 22.58 7.60 -10.58
C GLU A 78 23.77 8.16 -11.39
N GLU A 79 24.36 9.27 -10.94
CA GLU A 79 25.52 9.88 -11.59
C GLU A 79 26.78 9.01 -11.47
N GLU A 80 27.01 8.36 -10.33
CA GLU A 80 28.12 7.40 -10.19
C GLU A 80 27.93 6.17 -11.09
N LEU A 81 26.69 5.68 -11.25
CA LEU A 81 26.40 4.60 -12.20
C LEU A 81 26.59 5.04 -13.65
N LYS A 82 26.17 6.26 -14.04
CA LYS A 82 26.45 6.79 -15.39
C LYS A 82 27.94 6.82 -15.68
N LYS A 83 28.76 7.25 -14.71
CA LYS A 83 30.23 7.22 -14.83
C LYS A 83 30.76 5.79 -14.96
N ALA A 84 30.23 4.84 -14.21
CA ALA A 84 30.66 3.45 -14.26
C ALA A 84 30.35 2.76 -15.61
N TYR A 85 29.23 3.11 -16.25
CA TYR A 85 28.82 2.53 -17.54
C TYR A 85 29.62 3.07 -18.73
N GLU A 86 30.10 4.32 -18.66
CA GLU A 86 30.81 5.04 -19.73
C GLU A 86 30.04 5.09 -21.09
N ASN A 87 28.77 4.70 -21.11
CA ASN A 87 27.88 4.62 -22.28
C ASN A 87 26.44 4.93 -21.87
N GLU A 88 25.93 6.08 -22.33
CA GLU A 88 24.61 6.59 -21.95
C GLU A 88 23.46 5.73 -22.50
N GLU A 89 23.55 5.23 -23.73
CA GLU A 89 22.51 4.37 -24.32
C GLU A 89 22.38 3.04 -23.56
N LEU A 90 23.52 2.46 -23.18
CA LEU A 90 23.54 1.22 -22.39
C LEU A 90 23.03 1.46 -20.97
N PHE A 91 23.43 2.57 -20.34
CA PHE A 91 22.91 3.00 -19.05
C PHE A 91 21.39 3.16 -19.09
N GLU A 92 20.86 3.90 -20.07
CA GLU A 92 19.42 4.11 -20.23
C GLU A 92 18.69 2.79 -20.46
N LYS A 93 19.31 1.82 -21.15
CA LYS A 93 18.73 0.50 -21.39
C LYS A 93 18.63 -0.34 -20.12
N GLU A 94 19.66 -0.35 -19.29
CA GLU A 94 19.81 -1.28 -18.15
C GLU A 94 19.41 -0.68 -16.80
N VAL A 95 19.44 0.65 -16.65
CA VAL A 95 19.18 1.35 -15.38
C VAL A 95 17.86 2.12 -15.42
N LEU A 96 17.14 2.15 -14.29
CA LEU A 96 15.94 2.97 -14.11
C LEU A 96 15.91 3.64 -12.74
N HIS A 97 15.89 4.97 -12.74
CA HIS A 97 15.55 5.76 -11.56
C HIS A 97 14.03 5.94 -11.47
N ILE A 98 13.41 5.41 -10.41
CA ILE A 98 11.99 5.61 -10.13
C ILE A 98 11.76 6.92 -9.38
N LYS A 99 11.34 7.93 -10.13
CA LYS A 99 10.88 9.23 -9.60
C LYS A 99 9.39 9.21 -9.23
N SER A 100 8.92 10.28 -8.58
CA SER A 100 7.47 10.49 -8.45
C SER A 100 6.85 10.75 -9.83
N ASN A 101 5.55 10.52 -9.97
CA ASN A 101 4.89 10.79 -11.25
C ASN A 101 4.90 12.28 -11.59
N VAL A 102 4.77 13.13 -10.58
CA VAL A 102 4.82 14.59 -10.70
C VAL A 102 6.19 15.02 -11.21
N ASP A 103 7.27 14.50 -10.62
CA ASP A 103 8.63 14.79 -11.07
C ASP A 103 8.83 14.36 -12.54
N ASN A 104 8.39 13.15 -12.90
CA ASN A 104 8.48 12.67 -14.28
C ASN A 104 7.70 13.57 -15.27
N ILE A 105 6.53 14.06 -14.88
CA ILE A 105 5.74 14.98 -15.71
C ILE A 105 6.43 16.34 -15.83
N ILE A 106 6.90 16.91 -14.73
CA ILE A 106 7.60 18.20 -14.74
C ILE A 106 8.85 18.15 -15.62
N GLU A 107 9.62 17.06 -15.55
CA GLU A 107 10.86 16.89 -16.30
C GLU A 107 10.65 16.58 -17.79
N ASN A 108 9.61 15.82 -18.14
CA ASN A 108 9.47 15.22 -19.47
C ASN A 108 8.34 15.81 -20.31
N LEU A 109 7.30 16.42 -19.73
CA LEU A 109 6.14 16.91 -20.50
C LEU A 109 6.52 17.91 -21.60
N GLY A 110 7.55 18.73 -21.36
CA GLY A 110 8.06 19.68 -22.36
C GLY A 110 8.91 19.06 -23.48
N LYS A 111 9.40 17.84 -23.30
CA LYS A 111 10.30 17.14 -24.23
C LYS A 111 9.56 16.20 -25.19
N VAL A 112 8.29 15.93 -24.91
CA VAL A 112 7.51 14.89 -25.59
C VAL A 112 6.41 15.51 -26.45
N THR A 113 6.22 14.97 -27.65
CA THR A 113 5.11 15.36 -28.54
C THR A 113 4.00 14.33 -28.45
N ILE A 114 2.83 14.76 -27.98
CA ILE A 114 1.64 13.90 -27.85
C ILE A 114 0.72 14.11 -29.07
N PRO A 115 0.36 13.05 -29.82
CA PRO A 115 -0.58 13.15 -30.94
C PRO A 115 -1.92 13.79 -30.51
N GLN A 116 -2.47 14.68 -31.34
CA GLN A 116 -3.66 15.47 -30.99
C GLN A 116 -4.88 14.61 -30.63
N ASP A 117 -5.07 13.49 -31.33
CA ASP A 117 -6.13 12.51 -31.09
C ASP A 117 -5.93 11.66 -29.82
N LYS A 118 -4.74 11.74 -29.21
CA LYS A 118 -4.36 10.99 -28.00
C LYS A 118 -4.17 11.89 -26.78
N GLN A 119 -4.35 13.20 -26.90
CA GLN A 119 -4.21 14.13 -25.79
C GLN A 119 -5.38 13.97 -24.81
N PRO A 120 -5.11 13.70 -23.52
CA PRO A 120 -6.13 13.78 -22.46
C PRO A 120 -6.78 15.17 -22.42
N PHE A 121 -8.04 15.26 -21.97
CA PHE A 121 -8.80 16.53 -22.00
C PHE A 121 -8.13 17.64 -21.17
N ASN A 122 -7.39 17.27 -20.13
CA ASN A 122 -6.72 18.20 -19.24
C ASN A 122 -5.26 18.50 -19.63
N TYR A 123 -4.81 18.08 -20.83
CA TYR A 123 -3.42 18.25 -21.27
C TYR A 123 -2.96 19.71 -21.26
N ASP A 124 -3.78 20.64 -21.77
CA ASP A 124 -3.42 22.06 -21.84
C ASP A 124 -3.28 22.70 -20.45
N GLU A 125 -4.18 22.35 -19.52
CA GLU A 125 -4.11 22.83 -18.14
C GLU A 125 -2.90 22.24 -17.42
N LEU A 126 -2.62 20.94 -17.57
CA LEU A 126 -1.42 20.32 -17.02
C LEU A 126 -0.15 21.00 -17.56
N LYS A 127 -0.09 21.27 -18.86
CA LYS A 127 1.05 21.95 -19.50
C LYS A 127 1.23 23.38 -18.97
N LYS A 128 0.14 24.11 -18.75
CA LYS A 128 0.16 25.45 -18.15
C LYS A 128 0.68 25.41 -16.72
N GLN A 129 0.25 24.44 -15.92
CA GLN A 129 0.70 24.29 -14.53
C GLN A 129 2.17 23.88 -14.44
N VAL A 130 2.65 22.96 -15.28
CA VAL A 130 4.08 22.62 -15.36
C VAL A 130 4.93 23.83 -15.77
N LYS A 131 4.46 24.65 -16.72
CA LYS A 131 5.14 25.91 -17.07
C LYS A 131 5.20 26.88 -15.90
N ALA A 132 4.10 27.01 -15.14
CA ALA A 132 4.06 27.87 -13.96
C ALA A 132 5.02 27.37 -12.86
N TYR A 133 5.07 26.07 -12.61
CA TYR A 133 6.02 25.44 -11.69
C TYR A 133 7.48 25.74 -12.09
N ASN A 134 7.82 25.56 -13.36
CA ASN A 134 9.19 25.78 -13.86
C ASN A 134 9.60 27.26 -13.87
N GLY A 135 8.64 28.19 -13.99
CA GLY A 135 8.87 29.62 -13.94
C GLY A 135 8.96 30.21 -12.53
N GLU A 136 8.58 29.45 -11.50
CA GLU A 136 8.60 29.89 -10.11
C GLU A 136 9.98 29.67 -9.48
N SER A 137 10.40 30.54 -8.56
CA SER A 137 11.65 30.44 -7.81
C SER A 137 11.44 30.27 -6.31
N SER A 138 10.32 30.77 -5.76
CA SER A 138 9.98 30.60 -4.34
C SER A 138 9.68 29.13 -4.02
N PRO A 139 10.33 28.54 -3.01
CA PRO A 139 10.05 27.17 -2.57
C PRO A 139 8.59 26.95 -2.14
N GLU A 140 8.00 27.94 -1.45
CA GLU A 140 6.62 27.86 -0.95
C GLU A 140 5.61 27.85 -2.10
N ILE A 141 5.81 28.72 -3.09
CA ILE A 141 4.91 28.79 -4.26
C ILE A 141 5.14 27.60 -5.19
N LYS A 142 6.38 27.11 -5.34
CA LYS A 142 6.67 25.86 -6.06
C LYS A 142 5.89 24.70 -5.48
N LYS A 143 5.83 24.59 -4.15
CA LYS A 143 5.06 23.51 -3.50
C LYS A 143 3.58 23.57 -3.88
N ILE A 144 2.98 24.75 -3.92
CA ILE A 144 1.58 24.94 -4.36
C ILE A 144 1.40 24.49 -5.82
N TRP A 145 2.34 24.83 -6.70
CA TRP A 145 2.28 24.39 -8.09
C TRP A 145 2.52 22.90 -8.25
N GLU A 146 3.43 22.31 -7.47
CA GLU A 146 3.67 20.86 -7.44
C GLU A 146 2.38 20.11 -7.08
N ASP A 147 1.67 20.57 -6.05
CA ASP A 147 0.41 19.96 -5.60
C ASP A 147 -0.69 20.09 -6.68
N LYS A 148 -0.76 21.23 -7.39
CA LYS A 148 -1.67 21.39 -8.54
C LYS A 148 -1.33 20.46 -9.70
N VAL A 149 -0.04 20.36 -10.05
CA VAL A 149 0.46 19.42 -11.07
C VAL A 149 0.14 17.98 -10.66
N GLU A 150 0.22 17.64 -9.37
CA GLU A 150 -0.15 16.32 -8.87
C GLU A 150 -1.63 16.01 -9.07
N GLU A 151 -2.52 16.96 -8.77
CA GLU A 151 -3.96 16.79 -8.98
C GLU A 151 -4.29 16.58 -10.47
N GLU A 152 -3.70 17.38 -11.36
CA GLU A 152 -3.91 17.25 -12.80
C GLU A 152 -3.22 16.01 -13.40
N GLU A 153 -2.03 15.61 -12.91
CA GLU A 153 -1.36 14.36 -13.29
C GLU A 153 -2.26 13.16 -13.01
N ARG A 154 -2.93 13.13 -11.85
CA ARG A 154 -3.80 12.01 -11.49
C ARG A 154 -4.95 11.84 -12.47
N LYS A 155 -5.56 12.96 -12.91
CA LYS A 155 -6.61 12.97 -13.93
C LYS A 155 -6.05 12.53 -15.28
N PHE A 156 -4.92 13.12 -15.69
CA PHE A 156 -4.23 12.85 -16.95
C PHE A 156 -3.85 11.38 -17.08
N ARG A 157 -3.28 10.79 -16.02
CA ARG A 157 -2.89 9.38 -15.98
C ARG A 157 -4.09 8.44 -15.98
N LYS A 158 -5.21 8.82 -15.35
CA LYS A 158 -6.45 8.04 -15.39
C LYS A 158 -6.98 7.94 -16.83
N GLU A 159 -6.88 9.02 -17.59
CA GLU A 159 -7.26 9.03 -19.01
C GLU A 159 -6.36 8.12 -19.85
N ILE A 160 -5.04 8.20 -19.66
CA ILE A 160 -4.09 7.29 -20.32
C ILE A 160 -4.45 5.84 -20.03
N LYS A 161 -4.75 5.52 -18.77
CA LYS A 161 -5.15 4.18 -18.37
C LYS A 161 -6.43 3.73 -19.07
N ASN A 162 -7.40 4.62 -19.25
CA ASN A 162 -8.63 4.32 -20.00
C ASN A 162 -8.31 4.06 -21.49
N THR A 163 -7.46 4.88 -22.09
CA THR A 163 -7.01 4.72 -23.49
C THR A 163 -6.22 3.43 -23.70
N LEU A 164 -5.42 3.00 -22.72
CA LEU A 164 -4.72 1.72 -22.78
C LEU A 164 -5.64 0.53 -22.46
N SER A 165 -6.77 0.75 -21.79
CA SER A 165 -7.66 -0.34 -21.34
C SER A 165 -8.27 -1.13 -22.51
N VAL A 166 -8.43 -0.50 -23.67
CA VAL A 166 -8.91 -1.14 -24.92
C VAL A 166 -7.85 -2.03 -25.58
N ILE A 167 -6.58 -1.89 -25.19
CA ILE A 167 -5.46 -2.72 -25.68
C ILE A 167 -5.29 -3.88 -24.69
N PRO A 168 -5.21 -5.14 -25.18
CA PRO A 168 -4.92 -6.28 -24.31
C PRO A 168 -3.67 -6.05 -23.47
N ALA A 169 -3.73 -6.33 -22.16
CA ALA A 169 -2.64 -6.04 -21.21
C ALA A 169 -1.26 -6.57 -21.68
N ARG A 170 -1.22 -7.77 -22.28
CA ARG A 170 -0.01 -8.40 -22.81
C ARG A 170 0.66 -7.65 -23.98
N GLU A 171 -0.10 -6.81 -24.68
CA GLU A 171 0.36 -6.06 -25.86
C GLU A 171 0.69 -4.59 -25.54
N ARG A 172 0.24 -4.08 -24.39
CA ARG A 172 0.41 -2.66 -24.02
C ARG A 172 1.86 -2.20 -24.04
N LEU A 173 2.74 -3.00 -23.45
CA LEU A 173 4.16 -2.66 -23.37
C LEU A 173 4.80 -2.59 -24.76
N GLU A 174 4.51 -3.55 -25.63
CA GLU A 174 5.01 -3.56 -27.01
C GLU A 174 4.44 -2.40 -27.85
N ARG A 175 3.19 -2.01 -27.62
CA ARG A 175 2.62 -0.80 -28.24
C ARG A 175 3.36 0.45 -27.78
N ILE A 176 3.59 0.60 -26.48
CA ILE A 176 4.34 1.75 -25.94
C ILE A 176 5.78 1.78 -26.48
N LYS A 177 6.41 0.64 -26.77
CA LYS A 177 7.75 0.62 -27.37
C LYS A 177 7.76 0.99 -28.84
N ASN A 178 6.89 0.37 -29.63
CA ASN A 178 7.08 0.30 -31.08
C ASN A 178 6.10 1.18 -31.87
N ASP A 179 4.99 1.57 -31.26
CA ASP A 179 3.94 2.35 -31.92
C ASP A 179 4.09 3.85 -31.60
N LYS A 180 4.32 4.65 -32.63
CA LYS A 180 4.49 6.12 -32.52
C LYS A 180 3.30 6.81 -31.85
N GLN A 181 2.11 6.21 -31.89
CA GLN A 181 0.93 6.76 -31.21
C GLN A 181 0.99 6.66 -29.68
N TYR A 182 1.84 5.76 -29.14
CA TYR A 182 1.90 5.44 -27.71
C TYR A 182 3.28 5.63 -27.08
N GLN A 183 4.35 5.79 -27.87
CA GLN A 183 5.73 5.98 -27.40
C GLN A 183 5.91 7.11 -26.38
N TRP A 184 5.13 8.18 -26.52
CA TRP A 184 5.13 9.31 -25.59
C TRP A 184 4.79 8.89 -24.14
N ILE A 185 4.00 7.83 -23.95
CA ILE A 185 3.64 7.32 -22.62
C ILE A 185 4.89 6.78 -21.91
N GLY A 186 5.75 6.05 -22.61
CA GLY A 186 6.98 5.52 -22.06
C GLY A 186 8.01 6.60 -21.70
N GLN A 187 7.98 7.73 -22.43
CA GLN A 187 8.83 8.89 -22.14
C GLN A 187 8.32 9.68 -20.93
N LEU A 188 7.00 9.83 -20.76
CA LEU A 188 6.41 10.48 -19.58
C LEU A 188 6.41 9.59 -18.35
N TYR A 189 6.29 8.27 -18.51
CA TYR A 189 6.23 7.30 -17.41
C TYR A 189 7.22 6.15 -17.64
N PRO A 190 8.54 6.39 -17.50
CA PRO A 190 9.56 5.37 -17.76
C PRO A 190 9.42 4.08 -16.93
N VAL A 191 8.71 4.16 -15.80
CA VAL A 191 8.39 3.02 -14.92
C VAL A 191 7.66 1.88 -15.65
N VAL A 192 7.01 2.13 -16.79
CA VAL A 192 6.38 1.06 -17.59
C VAL A 192 7.40 0.01 -18.08
N PHE A 193 8.68 0.38 -18.20
CA PHE A 193 9.75 -0.51 -18.65
C PHE A 193 10.47 -1.24 -17.51
N ILE A 194 10.02 -1.11 -16.26
CA ILE A 194 10.74 -1.62 -15.07
C ILE A 194 11.12 -3.11 -15.15
N LYS A 195 10.30 -3.94 -15.80
CA LYS A 195 10.57 -5.37 -15.97
C LYS A 195 11.83 -5.63 -16.79
N GLU A 196 12.15 -4.77 -17.76
CA GLU A 196 13.31 -4.91 -18.66
C GLU A 196 14.61 -4.40 -18.06
N LYS A 197 14.51 -3.56 -17.03
CA LYS A 197 15.65 -2.91 -16.38
C LYS A 197 16.36 -3.87 -15.42
N LYS A 198 17.68 -3.77 -15.36
CA LYS A 198 18.54 -4.63 -14.54
C LYS A 198 18.81 -3.99 -13.17
N ILE A 199 19.03 -2.67 -13.16
CA ILE A 199 19.29 -1.88 -11.97
C ILE A 199 18.14 -0.89 -11.77
N ILE A 200 17.57 -0.88 -10.56
CA ILE A 200 16.50 0.04 -10.18
C ILE A 200 16.97 0.92 -9.02
N LEU A 201 16.88 2.24 -9.17
CA LEU A 201 17.22 3.22 -8.14
C LEU A 201 15.94 3.88 -7.61
N MET A 202 15.74 3.88 -6.30
CA MET A 202 14.58 4.55 -5.71
C MET A 202 14.78 4.88 -4.22
N THR A 203 13.84 5.63 -3.66
CA THR A 203 13.76 5.84 -2.21
C THR A 203 13.05 4.68 -1.51
N ILE A 204 13.35 4.46 -0.22
CA ILE A 204 12.63 3.47 0.59
C ILE A 204 11.11 3.73 0.62
N SER A 205 10.71 5.01 0.70
CA SER A 205 9.29 5.39 0.66
C SER A 205 8.61 4.96 -0.63
N LYS A 206 9.30 5.07 -1.78
CA LYS A 206 8.75 4.63 -3.07
C LYS A 206 8.69 3.11 -3.17
N PHE A 207 9.66 2.40 -2.58
CA PHE A 207 9.70 0.93 -2.53
C PHE A 207 8.51 0.33 -1.77
N LEU A 208 8.13 0.95 -0.64
CA LEU A 208 7.01 0.53 0.20
C LEU A 208 5.64 1.02 -0.31
N SER A 209 5.63 2.03 -1.18
CA SER A 209 4.38 2.58 -1.74
C SER A 209 3.85 1.74 -2.91
N LYS A 210 2.53 1.72 -3.09
CA LYS A 210 1.89 1.07 -4.24
C LYS A 210 2.34 1.71 -5.55
N ASN A 211 2.92 0.92 -6.45
CA ASN A 211 3.24 1.36 -7.81
C ASN A 211 1.99 1.21 -8.68
N ILE A 212 1.42 2.32 -9.12
CA ILE A 212 0.26 2.30 -10.01
C ILE A 212 0.77 2.14 -11.44
N SER A 213 0.76 0.91 -11.94
CA SER A 213 1.21 0.59 -13.29
C SER A 213 0.18 1.03 -14.35
N LEU A 214 0.69 1.47 -15.50
CA LEU A 214 -0.11 1.77 -16.69
C LEU A 214 -0.31 0.55 -17.59
N VAL A 215 0.60 -0.43 -17.50
CA VAL A 215 0.64 -1.60 -18.39
C VAL A 215 0.21 -2.89 -17.68
N ASP A 216 0.49 -2.99 -16.39
CA ASP A 216 0.33 -4.19 -15.57
C ASP A 216 -0.58 -3.94 -14.36
N LYS A 217 -0.73 -4.95 -13.50
CA LYS A 217 -1.37 -4.81 -12.19
C LYS A 217 -0.58 -3.82 -11.32
N SER A 218 -1.29 -2.96 -10.61
CA SER A 218 -0.70 -2.07 -9.61
C SER A 218 -0.34 -2.86 -8.36
N VAL A 219 0.94 -2.91 -7.99
CA VAL A 219 1.46 -3.65 -6.83
C VAL A 219 2.53 -2.82 -6.13
N THR A 220 2.80 -3.07 -4.85
CA THR A 220 4.00 -2.52 -4.19
C THR A 220 5.25 -3.19 -4.79
N PHE A 221 6.40 -2.50 -4.82
CA PHE A 221 7.65 -3.14 -5.28
C PHE A 221 8.08 -4.25 -4.33
N PHE A 222 7.83 -4.05 -3.04
CA PHE A 222 8.01 -5.05 -2.00
C PHE A 222 7.24 -6.35 -2.27
N ASP A 223 5.98 -6.30 -2.72
CA ASP A 223 5.17 -7.51 -2.96
C ASP A 223 5.36 -8.10 -4.37
N SER A 224 5.79 -7.29 -5.34
CA SER A 224 5.98 -7.72 -6.73
C SER A 224 7.07 -8.77 -6.94
N ASP A 225 7.04 -9.48 -8.07
CA ASP A 225 8.12 -10.39 -8.48
C ASP A 225 9.46 -9.68 -8.72
N ILE A 226 9.45 -8.34 -8.87
CA ILE A 226 10.66 -7.53 -9.10
C ILE A 226 11.64 -7.65 -7.93
N SER A 227 11.14 -7.79 -6.70
CA SER A 227 11.97 -7.94 -5.50
C SER A 227 12.29 -9.41 -5.17
N LYS A 228 11.68 -10.38 -5.86
CA LYS A 228 11.91 -11.80 -5.60
C LYS A 228 13.32 -12.19 -6.04
N ASN A 229 14.10 -12.73 -5.12
CA ASN A 229 15.52 -13.08 -5.33
C ASN A 229 16.39 -11.90 -5.79
N ALA A 230 15.94 -10.65 -5.63
CA ALA A 230 16.72 -9.47 -5.96
C ALA A 230 17.94 -9.31 -5.03
N VAL A 231 18.89 -8.47 -5.42
CA VAL A 231 19.91 -7.91 -4.53
C VAL A 231 19.49 -6.48 -4.22
N ILE A 232 19.29 -6.18 -2.95
CA ILE A 232 18.81 -4.87 -2.47
C ILE A 232 19.93 -4.19 -1.70
N PHE A 233 20.49 -3.12 -2.24
CA PHE A 233 21.35 -2.19 -1.51
C PHE A 233 20.49 -1.25 -0.70
N MET A 234 20.69 -1.23 0.61
CA MET A 234 20.06 -0.28 1.53
C MET A 234 21.14 0.64 2.06
N ASP A 235 21.22 1.82 1.46
CA ASP A 235 22.04 2.91 1.94
C ASP A 235 21.48 3.49 3.24
N GLU A 236 22.38 3.89 4.14
CA GLU A 236 22.05 4.36 5.49
C GLU A 236 21.03 3.44 6.19
N PHE A 237 21.42 2.19 6.44
CA PHE A 237 20.52 1.15 6.95
C PHE A 237 19.77 1.58 8.24
N ASP A 238 20.45 2.30 9.13
CA ASP A 238 19.84 2.76 10.40
C ASP A 238 18.80 3.86 10.16
N SER A 239 19.07 4.84 9.29
CA SER A 239 18.10 5.87 8.85
C SER A 239 16.88 5.22 8.19
N THR A 240 17.11 4.20 7.36
CA THR A 240 16.06 3.48 6.64
C THR A 240 15.00 2.92 7.60
N LYS A 241 15.40 2.41 8.77
CA LYS A 241 14.45 1.92 9.80
C LYS A 241 13.50 3.01 10.27
N GLU A 242 13.99 4.24 10.46
CA GLU A 242 13.18 5.38 10.88
C GLU A 242 12.18 5.78 9.79
N PHE A 243 12.58 5.78 8.52
CA PHE A 243 11.67 6.04 7.41
C PHE A 243 10.56 4.98 7.31
N VAL A 244 10.90 3.69 7.48
CA VAL A 244 9.91 2.62 7.51
C VAL A 244 8.92 2.83 8.67
N ARG A 245 9.41 3.18 9.87
CA ARG A 245 8.57 3.49 11.03
C ARG A 245 7.61 4.65 10.72
N ASN A 246 8.12 5.75 10.19
CA ASN A 246 7.32 6.93 9.88
C ASN A 246 6.28 6.63 8.79
N HIS A 247 6.63 5.79 7.81
CA HIS A 247 5.69 5.32 6.79
C HIS A 247 4.55 4.50 7.38
N ILE A 248 4.85 3.56 8.30
CA ILE A 248 3.84 2.77 9.01
C ILE A 248 2.90 3.70 9.79
N ILE A 249 3.46 4.59 10.61
CA ILE A 249 2.71 5.58 11.40
C ILE A 249 1.79 6.39 10.49
N GLN A 250 2.35 7.03 9.46
CA GLN A 250 1.57 7.88 8.56
C GLN A 250 0.45 7.11 7.85
N ASN A 251 0.64 5.82 7.53
CA ASN A 251 -0.42 5.01 6.94
C ASN A 251 -1.51 4.66 7.96
N SER A 252 -1.14 4.33 9.18
CA SER A 252 -2.10 3.97 10.24
C SER A 252 -2.98 5.13 10.72
N PHE A 253 -2.57 6.39 10.50
CA PHE A 253 -3.37 7.57 10.84
C PHE A 253 -4.25 8.10 9.70
N LYS A 254 -4.28 7.44 8.52
CA LYS A 254 -5.01 7.98 7.35
C LYS A 254 -6.53 7.78 7.42
N SER A 255 -7.05 6.78 8.13
CA SER A 255 -8.48 6.64 8.36
C SER A 255 -8.87 7.26 9.70
N ASN A 256 -9.57 8.40 9.67
CA ASN A 256 -10.23 8.99 10.84
C ASN A 256 -11.73 8.66 10.87
N ASP A 257 -12.15 7.63 10.14
CA ASP A 257 -13.55 7.21 10.12
C ASP A 257 -13.98 6.62 11.46
N ASP A 258 -15.24 6.86 11.81
CA ASP A 258 -15.87 6.30 13.00
C ASP A 258 -16.05 4.79 12.83
N TYR A 259 -15.33 4.02 13.66
CA TYR A 259 -15.29 2.56 13.65
C TYR A 259 -16.68 1.94 13.82
N LEU A 260 -17.53 2.54 14.66
CA LEU A 260 -18.90 2.06 14.85
C LEU A 260 -19.74 2.28 13.59
N ASP A 261 -19.56 3.42 12.92
CA ASP A 261 -20.30 3.72 11.69
C ASP A 261 -19.88 2.82 10.53
N VAL A 262 -18.61 2.44 10.43
CA VAL A 262 -18.17 1.44 9.45
C VAL A 262 -18.89 0.12 9.67
N PHE A 263 -18.95 -0.37 10.92
CA PHE A 263 -19.69 -1.59 11.24
C PHE A 263 -21.19 -1.46 10.94
N ARG A 264 -21.83 -0.36 11.37
CA ARG A 264 -23.25 -0.09 11.09
C ARG A 264 -23.55 -0.07 9.61
N GLN A 265 -22.69 0.55 8.79
CA GLN A 265 -22.85 0.60 7.35
C GLN A 265 -22.78 -0.80 6.73
N ILE A 266 -21.81 -1.62 7.15
CA ILE A 266 -21.73 -3.02 6.73
C ILE A 266 -23.00 -3.77 7.11
N ALA A 267 -23.37 -3.75 8.40
CA ALA A 267 -24.54 -4.46 8.92
C ALA A 267 -25.86 -4.05 8.22
N SER A 268 -26.02 -2.76 7.93
CA SER A 268 -27.23 -2.23 7.28
C SER A 268 -27.34 -2.54 5.78
N ASN A 269 -26.26 -2.99 5.14
CA ASN A 269 -26.22 -3.27 3.70
C ASN A 269 -25.88 -4.74 3.39
N MET A 270 -26.16 -5.67 4.32
CA MET A 270 -25.93 -7.11 4.12
C MET A 270 -27.02 -7.86 3.34
N ASP A 271 -28.05 -7.17 2.86
CA ASP A 271 -29.13 -7.82 2.10
C ASP A 271 -28.67 -8.08 0.65
N LEU A 272 -28.37 -9.36 0.36
CA LEU A 272 -27.91 -9.85 -0.95
C LEU A 272 -28.87 -9.52 -2.10
N THR A 273 -30.16 -9.29 -1.84
CA THR A 273 -31.12 -8.94 -2.90
C THR A 273 -30.81 -7.59 -3.55
N ASN A 274 -30.04 -6.74 -2.86
CA ASN A 274 -29.57 -5.47 -3.39
C ASN A 274 -28.28 -5.59 -4.21
N PHE A 275 -27.67 -6.77 -4.28
CA PHE A 275 -26.41 -6.98 -4.99
C PHE A 275 -26.64 -7.51 -6.41
N ASP A 276 -25.68 -7.29 -7.30
CA ASP A 276 -25.78 -7.79 -8.67
C ASP A 276 -25.64 -9.32 -8.74
N ARG A 277 -26.04 -9.87 -9.90
CA ARG A 277 -26.04 -11.31 -10.13
C ARG A 277 -24.65 -11.96 -10.04
N TYR A 278 -23.58 -11.24 -10.37
CA TYR A 278 -22.23 -11.78 -10.36
C TYR A 278 -21.67 -11.83 -8.94
N VAL A 279 -22.02 -10.84 -8.11
CA VAL A 279 -21.68 -10.81 -6.68
C VAL A 279 -22.38 -11.96 -5.95
N THR A 280 -23.68 -12.14 -6.20
CA THR A 280 -24.47 -13.23 -5.59
C THR A 280 -24.04 -14.61 -6.11
N GLU A 281 -23.79 -14.79 -7.41
CA GLU A 281 -23.21 -16.04 -7.94
C GLU A 281 -21.86 -16.35 -7.30
N ALA A 282 -20.99 -15.35 -7.12
CA ALA A 282 -19.68 -15.55 -6.50
C ALA A 282 -19.77 -15.98 -5.03
N GLU A 283 -20.78 -15.51 -4.30
CA GLU A 283 -21.01 -15.88 -2.90
C GLU A 283 -21.30 -17.39 -2.79
N THR A 284 -22.22 -17.91 -3.62
CA THR A 284 -22.59 -19.33 -3.65
C THR A 284 -21.41 -20.26 -3.98
N ARG A 285 -20.34 -19.76 -4.61
CA ARG A 285 -19.12 -20.54 -4.91
C ARG A 285 -18.17 -20.66 -3.72
N ILE A 286 -18.24 -19.75 -2.76
CA ILE A 286 -17.50 -19.83 -1.49
C ILE A 286 -18.20 -20.78 -0.54
N ASP A 287 -19.52 -20.85 -0.69
CA ASP A 287 -20.40 -21.55 0.20
C ASP A 287 -21.50 -22.27 -0.57
N GLU A 288 -21.23 -23.54 -0.88
CA GLU A 288 -22.09 -24.40 -1.72
C GLU A 288 -23.53 -24.48 -1.19
N ASP A 289 -23.75 -24.21 0.10
CA ASP A 289 -25.06 -24.22 0.77
C ASP A 289 -25.57 -22.82 1.24
N GLY A 290 -24.82 -21.71 1.03
CA GLY A 290 -25.20 -20.33 1.40
C GLY A 290 -25.25 -19.98 2.91
N THR A 291 -25.00 -20.93 3.81
CA THR A 291 -25.03 -20.79 5.28
C THR A 291 -23.93 -19.91 5.92
N LYS A 292 -22.81 -19.63 5.26
CA LYS A 292 -21.65 -18.88 5.80
C LYS A 292 -21.89 -17.38 5.78
N TYR A 293 -22.45 -16.85 4.69
CA TYR A 293 -22.80 -15.43 4.63
C TYR A 293 -23.94 -15.12 5.60
N GLU A 294 -24.96 -15.99 5.66
CA GLU A 294 -26.06 -15.85 6.60
C GLU A 294 -25.60 -15.80 8.07
N LYS A 295 -24.58 -16.59 8.44
CA LYS A 295 -23.94 -16.49 9.77
C LYS A 295 -23.34 -15.11 10.06
N PHE A 296 -22.79 -14.43 9.06
CA PHE A 296 -22.33 -13.05 9.22
C PHE A 296 -23.51 -12.10 9.39
N CYS A 297 -24.60 -12.27 8.63
CA CYS A 297 -25.82 -11.49 8.78
C CYS A 297 -26.40 -11.61 10.20
N ASP A 298 -26.52 -12.84 10.71
CA ASP A 298 -27.08 -13.11 12.03
C ASP A 298 -26.17 -12.57 13.14
N ARG A 299 -24.84 -12.76 13.01
CA ARG A 299 -23.88 -12.19 13.95
C ARG A 299 -23.93 -10.66 13.94
N ALA A 300 -24.06 -10.03 12.78
CA ALA A 300 -24.18 -8.58 12.68
C ALA A 300 -25.47 -8.06 13.33
N LYS A 301 -26.63 -8.71 13.07
CA LYS A 301 -27.90 -8.39 13.74
C LYS A 301 -27.80 -8.51 15.24
N LYS A 302 -27.21 -9.61 15.73
CA LYS A 302 -27.00 -9.83 17.17
C LYS A 302 -26.16 -8.72 17.80
N ILE A 303 -25.04 -8.34 17.19
CA ILE A 303 -24.20 -7.22 17.69
C ILE A 303 -24.98 -5.89 17.68
N MET A 304 -25.78 -5.63 16.64
CA MET A 304 -26.63 -4.43 16.57
C MET A 304 -27.65 -4.38 17.71
N GLU A 305 -28.25 -5.52 18.06
CA GLU A 305 -29.25 -5.66 19.14
C GLU A 305 -28.62 -5.63 20.54
N ASP A 306 -27.63 -6.50 20.80
CA ASP A 306 -26.96 -6.66 22.11
C ASP A 306 -26.38 -5.34 22.61
N TYR A 307 -25.90 -4.50 21.68
CA TYR A 307 -25.27 -3.22 21.99
C TYR A 307 -26.10 -2.01 21.54
N LYS A 308 -27.37 -2.17 21.17
CA LYS A 308 -28.28 -1.05 20.81
C LYS A 308 -27.65 -0.06 19.82
N LEU A 309 -26.98 -0.59 18.78
CA LEU A 309 -26.20 0.23 17.85
C LEU A 309 -27.07 1.08 16.91
N ASN A 310 -28.39 0.91 16.96
CA ASN A 310 -29.36 1.83 16.38
C ASN A 310 -29.37 3.21 17.10
N LEU A 311 -28.85 3.30 18.32
CA LEU A 311 -28.71 4.55 19.07
C LEU A 311 -27.32 5.17 18.88
N ASN A 312 -27.25 6.50 18.96
CA ASN A 312 -25.98 7.21 18.98
C ASN A 312 -25.25 6.99 20.31
N TYR A 313 -23.92 6.98 20.26
CA TYR A 313 -23.06 6.90 21.44
C TYR A 313 -22.45 8.26 21.71
N LYS A 314 -22.43 8.71 22.97
CA LYS A 314 -21.85 10.01 23.35
C LYS A 314 -21.10 9.92 24.67
N THR A 315 -19.85 10.32 24.68
CA THR A 315 -19.05 10.41 25.90
C THR A 315 -19.57 11.52 26.79
N VAL A 316 -19.72 11.20 28.07
CA VAL A 316 -20.06 12.14 29.15
C VAL A 316 -18.89 12.10 30.12
N LEU A 317 -17.97 13.06 29.98
CA LEU A 317 -16.82 13.22 30.86
C LEU A 317 -17.12 14.24 31.96
N GLU A 318 -16.63 14.02 33.18
CA GLU A 318 -16.66 15.03 34.23
C GLU A 318 -15.58 16.11 33.98
N GLN A 319 -15.72 17.29 34.61
CA GLN A 319 -14.88 18.47 34.34
C GLN A 319 -13.37 18.25 34.57
N ASP A 320 -12.99 17.25 35.38
CA ASP A 320 -11.61 16.91 35.73
C ASP A 320 -11.06 15.67 34.98
N ASP A 321 -11.85 15.06 34.10
CA ASP A 321 -11.38 13.93 33.30
C ASP A 321 -10.57 14.41 32.10
N LEU A 322 -9.47 13.70 31.81
CA LEU A 322 -8.65 13.89 30.62
C LEU A 322 -9.57 14.08 29.41
N LYS A 323 -9.35 15.16 28.64
CA LYS A 323 -10.21 15.60 27.51
C LYS A 323 -10.48 14.52 26.44
N GLN A 324 -9.84 13.35 26.53
CA GLN A 324 -9.93 12.30 25.53
C GLN A 324 -9.71 10.91 26.13
N LEU A 325 -10.66 10.01 25.84
CA LEU A 325 -10.61 8.60 26.23
C LEU A 325 -9.86 7.78 25.17
N PHE A 326 -8.98 6.88 25.65
CA PHE A 326 -8.25 5.92 24.83
C PHE A 326 -8.35 4.51 25.42
N ILE A 327 -8.58 3.52 24.56
CA ILE A 327 -8.54 2.10 24.91
C ILE A 327 -7.46 1.43 24.06
N PHE A 328 -6.43 0.89 24.70
CA PHE A 328 -5.30 0.24 24.04
C PHE A 328 -5.43 -1.27 24.09
N HIS A 329 -4.99 -1.93 23.01
CA HIS A 329 -4.88 -3.37 22.87
C HIS A 329 -3.46 -3.74 22.44
N ASP A 330 -2.68 -4.26 23.39
CA ASP A 330 -1.31 -4.78 23.20
C ASP A 330 -1.16 -6.23 23.69
N GLY A 331 -2.28 -6.97 23.79
CA GLY A 331 -2.40 -8.23 24.52
C GLY A 331 -3.11 -8.09 25.87
N GLN A 332 -3.25 -6.85 26.38
CA GLN A 332 -4.14 -6.48 27.48
C GLN A 332 -4.94 -5.22 27.12
N ILE A 333 -6.13 -5.06 27.73
CA ILE A 333 -6.94 -3.85 27.57
C ILE A 333 -6.46 -2.83 28.59
N ASN A 334 -5.83 -1.76 28.11
CA ASN A 334 -5.37 -0.66 28.96
C ASN A 334 -6.16 0.60 28.63
N THR A 335 -6.91 1.13 29.61
CA THR A 335 -7.60 2.42 29.48
C THR A 335 -6.74 3.50 30.13
N ILE A 336 -6.31 4.52 29.37
CA ILE A 336 -5.55 5.65 29.94
C ILE A 336 -6.54 6.71 30.45
N CYS A 337 -7.32 6.37 31.47
CA CYS A 337 -8.26 7.26 32.16
C CYS A 337 -8.48 6.73 33.60
N LYS A 338 -7.59 7.10 34.54
CA LYS A 338 -7.58 6.69 35.96
C LYS A 338 -7.46 5.16 36.22
N LYS A 339 -6.73 4.75 37.26
CA LYS A 339 -6.64 3.32 37.66
C LYS A 339 -7.97 2.86 38.26
N ASN A 340 -8.39 1.62 37.96
CA ASN A 340 -9.57 0.91 38.50
C ASN A 340 -10.95 1.42 38.02
N PHE A 341 -11.04 1.94 36.80
CA PHE A 341 -12.31 2.35 36.18
C PHE A 341 -12.61 1.55 34.92
N LEU A 342 -13.87 1.19 34.73
CA LEU A 342 -14.40 0.59 33.51
C LEU A 342 -15.07 1.66 32.65
N VAL A 343 -15.01 1.47 31.34
CA VAL A 343 -15.76 2.27 30.37
C VAL A 343 -17.04 1.52 30.01
N VAL A 344 -18.19 2.12 30.32
CA VAL A 344 -19.50 1.53 30.09
C VAL A 344 -20.42 2.48 29.32
N GLY A 345 -21.37 1.91 28.59
CA GLY A 345 -22.46 2.61 27.93
C GLY A 345 -23.75 2.46 28.73
N ILE A 346 -24.37 3.58 29.11
CA ILE A 346 -25.64 3.61 29.83
C ILE A 346 -26.70 4.23 28.92
N GLU A 347 -27.83 3.55 28.76
CA GLU A 347 -28.91 4.08 27.94
C GLU A 347 -29.55 5.31 28.60
N ASN A 348 -29.55 6.42 27.86
CA ASN A 348 -30.22 7.64 28.24
C ASN A 348 -31.54 7.76 27.47
N MET A 349 -32.63 7.32 28.11
CA MET A 349 -33.97 7.33 27.51
C MET A 349 -34.45 8.73 27.12
N VAL A 350 -34.05 9.78 27.87
CA VAL A 350 -34.48 11.16 27.61
C VAL A 350 -33.80 11.71 26.35
N LYS A 351 -32.51 11.41 26.17
CA LYS A 351 -31.71 11.87 25.03
C LYS A 351 -31.73 10.89 23.85
N ASN A 352 -32.37 9.73 24.00
CA ASN A 352 -32.43 8.65 23.03
C ASN A 352 -31.05 8.25 22.48
N ARG A 353 -30.11 7.96 23.39
CA ARG A 353 -28.71 7.66 23.07
C ARG A 353 -28.06 6.80 24.16
N ILE A 354 -26.88 6.26 23.89
CA ILE A 354 -26.00 5.63 24.89
C ILE A 354 -24.99 6.66 25.38
N ASP A 355 -24.99 6.95 26.68
CA ASP A 355 -23.97 7.78 27.33
C ASP A 355 -22.77 6.90 27.71
N ILE A 356 -21.59 7.19 27.16
CA ILE A 356 -20.33 6.51 27.52
C ILE A 356 -19.76 7.20 28.76
N GLN A 357 -19.57 6.45 29.84
CA GLN A 357 -19.14 6.94 31.14
C GLN A 357 -18.03 6.06 31.72
N GLN A 358 -17.27 6.63 32.65
CA GLN A 358 -16.29 5.92 33.46
C GLN A 358 -16.92 5.60 34.81
N VAL A 359 -16.80 4.35 35.24
CA VAL A 359 -17.44 3.83 36.45
C VAL A 359 -16.40 3.02 37.22
N ASP A 360 -16.40 3.09 38.55
CA ASP A 360 -15.48 2.30 39.38
C ASP A 360 -15.69 0.80 39.10
N GLU A 361 -14.61 0.03 38.94
CA GLU A 361 -14.66 -1.42 38.67
C GLU A 361 -15.52 -2.20 39.68
N LYS A 362 -15.72 -1.68 40.89
CA LYS A 362 -16.52 -2.32 41.95
C LYS A 362 -18.01 -2.04 41.85
N GLU A 363 -18.43 -1.08 41.03
CA GLU A 363 -19.84 -0.73 40.86
C GLU A 363 -20.49 -1.58 39.76
N GLU A 364 -21.45 -2.43 40.14
CA GLU A 364 -22.29 -3.15 39.17
C GLU A 364 -23.45 -2.29 38.72
N ILE A 365 -23.44 -1.88 37.44
CA ILE A 365 -24.56 -1.19 36.81
C ILE A 365 -25.36 -2.18 35.97
N ASN A 366 -26.54 -2.56 36.48
CA ASN A 366 -27.45 -3.45 35.78
C ASN A 366 -27.85 -2.89 34.41
N GLY A 367 -27.67 -3.68 33.35
CA GLY A 367 -28.02 -3.30 31.98
C GLY A 367 -27.00 -2.37 31.30
N ALA A 368 -25.84 -2.11 31.91
CA ALA A 368 -24.76 -1.36 31.27
C ALA A 368 -24.13 -2.16 30.13
N ILE A 369 -23.84 -1.45 29.03
CA ILE A 369 -23.12 -1.99 27.88
C ILE A 369 -21.62 -1.93 28.18
N SER A 370 -20.91 -3.05 28.09
CA SER A 370 -19.44 -3.04 28.14
C SER A 370 -18.88 -2.53 26.82
N ILE A 371 -18.24 -1.35 26.85
CA ILE A 371 -17.62 -0.76 25.65
C ILE A 371 -16.47 -1.63 25.14
N SER A 372 -15.68 -2.20 26.05
CA SER A 372 -14.61 -3.14 25.68
C SER A 372 -15.14 -4.40 25.00
N ALA A 373 -16.27 -4.95 25.45
CA ALA A 373 -16.90 -6.10 24.82
C ALA A 373 -17.46 -5.75 23.43
N LEU A 374 -18.16 -4.61 23.30
CA LEU A 374 -18.64 -4.08 22.03
C LEU A 374 -17.51 -3.95 21.00
N LEU A 375 -16.40 -3.29 21.37
CA LEU A 375 -15.27 -3.09 20.47
C LEU A 375 -14.61 -4.42 20.09
N LYS A 376 -14.51 -5.37 21.03
CA LYS A 376 -14.01 -6.71 20.75
C LYS A 376 -14.91 -7.47 19.78
N ASP A 377 -16.22 -7.46 19.98
CA ASP A 377 -17.16 -8.20 19.14
C ASP A 377 -17.20 -7.65 17.71
N ILE A 378 -17.16 -6.31 17.55
CA ILE A 378 -17.01 -5.66 16.24
C ILE A 378 -15.65 -6.00 15.62
N HIS A 379 -14.57 -5.97 16.40
CA HIS A 379 -13.24 -6.31 15.90
C HIS A 379 -13.16 -7.74 15.39
N ASP A 380 -13.59 -8.71 16.20
CA ASP A 380 -13.63 -10.11 15.81
C ASP A 380 -14.53 -10.32 14.59
N PHE A 381 -15.65 -9.61 14.51
CA PHE A 381 -16.53 -9.64 13.34
C PHE A 381 -15.81 -9.15 12.09
N LEU A 382 -15.23 -7.94 12.13
CA LEU A 382 -14.56 -7.34 10.97
C LEU A 382 -13.35 -8.17 10.54
N ARG A 383 -12.59 -8.73 11.49
CA ARG A 383 -11.49 -9.65 11.20
C ARG A 383 -11.96 -10.87 10.41
N ASP A 384 -12.99 -11.56 10.90
CA ASP A 384 -13.49 -12.78 10.26
C ASP A 384 -14.17 -12.46 8.92
N PHE A 385 -14.94 -11.37 8.87
CA PHE A 385 -15.62 -10.89 7.68
C PHE A 385 -14.64 -10.50 6.58
N ARG A 386 -13.51 -9.88 6.95
CA ARG A 386 -12.42 -9.57 6.02
C ARG A 386 -11.86 -10.83 5.36
N PHE A 387 -11.63 -11.91 6.10
CA PHE A 387 -11.16 -13.17 5.51
C PHE A 387 -12.18 -13.76 4.54
N PHE A 388 -13.47 -13.64 4.85
CA PHE A 388 -14.55 -14.03 3.96
C PHE A 388 -14.57 -13.15 2.69
N LEU A 389 -14.47 -11.83 2.82
CA LEU A 389 -14.42 -10.88 1.71
C LEU A 389 -13.28 -11.16 0.72
N LEU A 390 -12.11 -11.58 1.20
CA LEU A 390 -10.98 -11.94 0.32
C LEU A 390 -11.32 -13.15 -0.57
N LYS A 391 -11.86 -14.21 0.03
CA LYS A 391 -12.33 -15.38 -0.72
C LYS A 391 -13.45 -15.01 -1.69
N TRP A 392 -14.34 -14.11 -1.27
CA TRP A 392 -15.41 -13.61 -2.12
C TRP A 392 -14.88 -12.81 -3.29
N ALA A 393 -13.87 -11.97 -3.10
CA ALA A 393 -13.24 -11.20 -4.16
C ALA A 393 -12.57 -12.11 -5.20
N GLU A 394 -11.91 -13.18 -4.77
CA GLU A 394 -11.33 -14.19 -5.67
C GLU A 394 -12.41 -14.86 -6.54
N GLN A 395 -13.52 -15.29 -5.94
CA GLN A 395 -14.64 -15.88 -6.67
C GLN A 395 -15.34 -14.87 -7.57
N TYR A 396 -15.53 -13.64 -7.11
CA TYR A 396 -16.14 -12.57 -7.88
C TYR A 396 -15.31 -12.20 -9.12
N ALA A 397 -13.99 -12.07 -8.95
CA ALA A 397 -13.06 -11.92 -10.06
C ALA A 397 -13.21 -13.07 -11.06
N THR A 398 -13.25 -14.32 -10.59
CA THR A 398 -13.40 -15.51 -11.43
C THR A 398 -14.70 -15.49 -12.23
N VAL A 399 -15.84 -15.26 -11.56
CA VAL A 399 -17.18 -15.17 -12.19
C VAL A 399 -17.18 -14.10 -13.27
N VAL A 400 -16.78 -12.87 -12.94
CA VAL A 400 -16.76 -11.75 -13.88
C VAL A 400 -15.86 -12.05 -15.08
N ASN A 401 -14.69 -12.64 -14.85
CA ASN A 401 -13.74 -12.97 -15.92
C ASN A 401 -14.27 -14.07 -16.86
N ILE A 402 -15.00 -15.06 -16.36
CA ILE A 402 -15.69 -16.06 -17.19
C ILE A 402 -16.69 -15.37 -18.12
N TYR A 403 -17.48 -14.42 -17.60
CA TYR A 403 -18.43 -13.68 -18.44
C TYR A 403 -17.73 -12.75 -19.44
N ARG A 404 -16.62 -12.09 -19.07
CA ARG A 404 -15.82 -11.25 -19.97
C ARG A 404 -15.19 -12.05 -21.11
N GLN A 405 -14.83 -13.32 -20.89
CA GLN A 405 -14.33 -14.20 -21.96
C GLN A 405 -15.41 -14.53 -23.01
N LYS A 406 -16.68 -14.44 -22.64
CA LYS A 406 -17.82 -14.70 -23.54
C LYS A 406 -18.24 -13.46 -24.34
N THR A 407 -17.68 -12.28 -24.06
CA THR A 407 -18.00 -11.04 -24.77
C THR A 407 -17.03 -10.77 -25.92
N GLU A 408 -17.53 -10.22 -27.03
CA GLU A 408 -16.71 -9.89 -28.22
C GLU A 408 -15.73 -8.73 -27.96
N THR A 409 -16.00 -7.88 -26.97
CA THR A 409 -15.13 -6.75 -26.61
C THR A 409 -13.98 -7.23 -25.72
N PRO A 410 -12.71 -6.97 -26.08
CA PRO A 410 -11.58 -7.21 -25.21
C PRO A 410 -11.73 -6.39 -23.91
N MET A 411 -11.94 -7.07 -22.79
CA MET A 411 -11.94 -6.45 -21.46
C MET A 411 -10.79 -6.99 -20.64
N ASP A 412 -10.19 -6.11 -19.83
CA ASP A 412 -9.16 -6.51 -18.88
C ASP A 412 -9.67 -7.58 -17.91
N ILE A 413 -8.77 -8.45 -17.48
CA ILE A 413 -9.03 -9.38 -16.38
C ILE A 413 -9.29 -8.56 -15.12
N LEU A 414 -10.47 -8.73 -14.51
CA LEU A 414 -10.78 -8.19 -13.19
C LEU A 414 -9.80 -8.80 -12.18
N GLN A 415 -9.04 -7.93 -11.53
CA GLN A 415 -8.06 -8.30 -10.51
C GLN A 415 -8.70 -8.40 -9.14
N GLU A 416 -8.16 -9.26 -8.28
CA GLU A 416 -8.65 -9.48 -6.91
C GLU A 416 -8.79 -8.18 -6.12
N ASP A 417 -7.82 -7.25 -6.18
CA ASP A 417 -7.91 -5.98 -5.46
C ASP A 417 -9.08 -5.10 -5.96
N ASN A 418 -9.33 -5.09 -7.27
CA ASN A 418 -10.46 -4.37 -7.85
C ASN A 418 -11.78 -5.06 -7.53
N ALA A 419 -11.79 -6.39 -7.50
CA ALA A 419 -12.93 -7.20 -7.08
C ALA A 419 -13.27 -6.92 -5.62
N LEU A 420 -12.28 -6.90 -4.72
CA LEU A 420 -12.43 -6.59 -3.31
C LEU A 420 -12.98 -5.19 -3.09
N SER A 421 -12.41 -4.18 -3.77
CA SER A 421 -12.93 -2.80 -3.70
C SER A 421 -14.37 -2.69 -4.22
N SER A 422 -14.70 -3.45 -5.28
CA SER A 422 -16.08 -3.49 -5.81
C SER A 422 -17.06 -4.11 -4.80
N LEU A 423 -16.67 -5.22 -4.17
CA LEU A 423 -17.49 -5.88 -3.12
C LEU A 423 -17.66 -4.98 -1.89
N MET A 424 -16.60 -4.32 -1.42
CA MET A 424 -16.71 -3.36 -0.32
C MET A 424 -17.61 -2.17 -0.70
N GLY A 425 -17.64 -1.80 -1.99
CA GLY A 425 -18.58 -0.82 -2.54
C GLY A 425 -20.05 -1.23 -2.41
N CYS A 426 -20.39 -2.53 -2.43
CA CYS A 426 -21.74 -3.02 -2.18
C CYS A 426 -22.23 -2.66 -0.75
N PHE A 427 -21.31 -2.56 0.21
CA PHE A 427 -21.59 -2.10 1.58
C PHE A 427 -21.53 -0.58 1.74
N LYS A 428 -21.43 0.17 0.63
CA LYS A 428 -21.35 1.65 0.57
C LYS A 428 -20.15 2.25 1.31
N LEU A 429 -19.08 1.48 1.46
CA LEU A 429 -17.85 1.94 2.10
C LEU A 429 -17.08 2.88 1.17
N ASN A 430 -16.71 4.05 1.69
CA ASN A 430 -15.80 4.98 1.04
C ASN A 430 -14.35 4.44 1.05
N VAL A 431 -13.44 5.11 0.34
CA VAL A 431 -12.04 4.64 0.19
C VAL A 431 -11.28 4.53 1.53
N ASP A 432 -11.55 5.40 2.50
CA ASP A 432 -10.84 5.38 3.78
C ASP A 432 -11.43 4.33 4.73
N GLN A 433 -12.75 4.13 4.70
CA GLN A 433 -13.42 3.03 5.40
C GLN A 433 -13.01 1.67 4.84
N GLN A 434 -12.81 1.55 3.52
CA GLN A 434 -12.29 0.33 2.89
C GLN A 434 -10.90 -0.04 3.44
N LYS A 435 -10.02 0.94 3.67
CA LYS A 435 -8.68 0.69 4.27
C LYS A 435 -8.76 0.22 5.72
N LEU A 436 -9.74 0.70 6.48
CA LEU A 436 -9.97 0.28 7.86
C LEU A 436 -10.39 -1.20 7.92
N VAL A 437 -11.22 -1.66 6.98
CA VAL A 437 -11.60 -3.08 6.86
C VAL A 437 -10.45 -3.92 6.32
N TYR A 438 -9.73 -3.42 5.32
CA TYR A 438 -8.63 -4.12 4.67
C TYR A 438 -7.52 -3.16 4.22
N ASP A 439 -6.32 -3.30 4.81
CA ASP A 439 -5.10 -2.64 4.32
C ASP A 439 -4.24 -3.65 3.54
N GLU A 440 -3.66 -3.23 2.42
CA GLU A 440 -2.69 -4.03 1.67
C GLU A 440 -1.44 -4.36 2.50
N ALA A 441 -1.06 -3.51 3.46
CA ALA A 441 0.02 -3.80 4.39
C ALA A 441 -0.19 -5.10 5.18
N ASP A 442 -1.44 -5.54 5.33
CA ASP A 442 -1.76 -6.80 5.99
C ASP A 442 -1.49 -8.04 5.11
N LYS A 443 -1.13 -7.87 3.83
CA LYS A 443 -0.62 -8.98 2.98
C LYS A 443 0.75 -9.47 3.47
N ILE A 444 1.50 -8.65 4.22
CA ILE A 444 2.81 -9.01 4.77
C ILE A 444 2.64 -9.97 5.96
N LYS A 445 2.34 -11.24 5.68
CA LYS A 445 2.27 -12.31 6.69
C LYS A 445 3.64 -12.92 6.89
N ILE A 446 4.28 -12.58 8.01
CA ILE A 446 5.51 -13.24 8.46
C ILE A 446 5.16 -14.01 9.73
N GLU A 447 5.02 -15.32 9.60
CA GLU A 447 4.96 -16.18 10.76
C GLU A 447 6.34 -16.18 11.44
N LEU A 448 6.39 -15.59 12.63
CA LEU A 448 7.50 -15.70 13.56
C LEU A 448 7.26 -16.95 14.41
N LYS A 449 8.25 -17.84 14.50
CA LYS A 449 8.15 -19.12 15.26
C LYS A 449 7.99 -18.93 16.79
N SER A 450 7.83 -17.71 17.28
CA SER A 450 7.68 -17.44 18.71
C SER A 450 6.24 -17.74 19.17
N LYS A 451 6.10 -18.28 20.38
CA LYS A 451 4.81 -18.56 21.04
C LYS A 451 4.29 -17.40 21.90
N LYS A 452 5.02 -16.28 21.99
CA LYS A 452 4.60 -15.12 22.78
C LYS A 452 3.93 -14.11 21.86
N GLU A 453 2.65 -13.85 22.09
CA GLU A 453 1.97 -12.67 21.56
C GLU A 453 2.66 -11.43 22.15
N ASP A 454 3.61 -10.87 21.40
CA ASP A 454 4.28 -9.62 21.72
C ASP A 454 4.02 -8.59 20.59
N PHE A 455 4.35 -7.32 20.87
CA PHE A 455 4.21 -6.23 19.90
C PHE A 455 4.83 -6.54 18.53
N TYR A 456 5.94 -7.28 18.49
CA TYR A 456 6.61 -7.65 17.25
C TYR A 456 5.90 -8.78 16.50
N GLN A 457 4.94 -9.47 17.10
CA GLN A 457 4.09 -10.48 16.46
C GLN A 457 2.71 -9.95 16.09
N THR A 458 2.01 -9.32 17.03
CA THR A 458 0.60 -8.94 16.87
C THR A 458 0.44 -7.48 16.46
N GLY A 459 1.44 -6.66 16.75
CA GLY A 459 1.38 -5.22 16.52
C GLY A 459 0.79 -4.47 17.72
N PHE A 460 0.14 -3.35 17.44
CA PHE A 460 -0.48 -2.49 18.44
C PHE A 460 -1.76 -1.90 17.88
N GLU A 461 -2.82 -1.93 18.67
CA GLU A 461 -4.11 -1.35 18.28
C GLU A 461 -4.64 -0.45 19.40
N TYR A 462 -5.37 0.60 19.02
CA TYR A 462 -6.09 1.40 20.00
C TYR A 462 -7.32 2.08 19.41
N TYR A 463 -8.25 2.40 20.31
CA TYR A 463 -9.45 3.18 20.05
C TYR A 463 -9.33 4.54 20.71
N ARG A 464 -9.71 5.58 19.97
CA ARG A 464 -9.71 6.97 20.42
C ARG A 464 -11.11 7.53 20.29
N PHE A 465 -11.66 8.02 21.39
CA PHE A 465 -12.98 8.63 21.45
C PHE A 465 -12.84 10.13 21.17
N VAL A 466 -13.52 10.62 20.14
CA VAL A 466 -13.38 11.98 19.64
C VAL A 466 -14.72 12.70 19.71
N ASP A 467 -14.78 13.75 20.52
CA ASP A 467 -15.89 14.70 20.55
C ASP A 467 -15.51 15.99 19.84
N ALA A 468 -16.43 16.52 19.03
CA ALA A 468 -16.28 17.79 18.36
C ALA A 468 -17.66 18.39 18.05
N ASP A 469 -17.72 19.71 17.94
CA ASP A 469 -18.96 20.45 17.68
C ASP A 469 -19.63 20.02 16.36
N ARG A 470 -18.82 19.69 15.34
CA ARG A 470 -19.30 19.23 14.03
C ARG A 470 -20.09 17.92 14.08
N HIS A 471 -19.94 17.13 15.14
CA HIS A 471 -20.70 15.91 15.40
C HIS A 471 -21.19 15.90 16.87
N ASN A 472 -21.76 17.02 17.33
CA ASN A 472 -22.14 17.20 18.74
C ASN A 472 -23.07 16.11 19.31
N HIS A 473 -23.89 15.48 18.46
CA HIS A 473 -24.86 14.46 18.88
C HIS A 473 -24.25 13.07 19.13
N LYS A 474 -22.98 12.84 18.75
CA LYS A 474 -22.28 11.56 18.95
C LYS A 474 -20.80 11.76 19.30
N THR A 475 -20.13 10.67 19.68
CA THR A 475 -18.68 10.56 19.79
C THR A 475 -18.21 9.64 18.67
N ASP A 476 -17.24 10.11 17.88
CA ASP A 476 -16.60 9.27 16.88
C ASP A 476 -15.58 8.36 17.58
N ILE A 477 -15.60 7.05 17.28
CA ILE A 477 -14.60 6.11 17.79
C ILE A 477 -13.60 5.83 16.67
N ASN A 478 -12.45 6.48 16.71
CA ASN A 478 -11.40 6.25 15.74
C ASN A 478 -10.63 4.99 16.14
N PHE A 479 -10.39 4.09 15.17
CA PHE A 479 -9.58 2.89 15.36
C PHE A 479 -8.27 3.02 14.62
N VAL A 480 -7.17 2.71 15.32
CA VAL A 480 -5.83 2.64 14.72
C VAL A 480 -5.28 1.25 14.97
N SER A 481 -4.88 0.59 13.89
CA SER A 481 -4.21 -0.70 13.93
C SER A 481 -2.85 -0.61 13.25
N ILE A 482 -1.81 -1.02 13.99
CA ILE A 482 -0.43 -1.11 13.53
C ILE A 482 -0.02 -2.57 13.63
N ARG A 483 -0.27 -3.35 12.57
CA ARG A 483 0.03 -4.81 12.56
C ARG A 483 1.44 -5.14 12.08
N THR A 484 2.12 -4.17 11.48
CA THR A 484 3.47 -4.35 10.94
C THR A 484 4.49 -3.49 11.69
N THR A 485 5.73 -3.96 11.75
CA THR A 485 6.85 -3.24 12.36
C THR A 485 7.98 -3.09 11.34
N PRO A 486 8.88 -2.12 11.52
CA PRO A 486 10.07 -2.02 10.68
C PRO A 486 10.86 -3.33 10.64
N GLU A 487 10.97 -4.03 11.76
CA GLU A 487 11.65 -5.33 11.89
C GLU A 487 10.96 -6.42 11.06
N LYS A 488 9.62 -6.48 11.06
CA LYS A 488 8.88 -7.41 10.19
C LYS A 488 9.19 -7.12 8.72
N ILE A 489 9.07 -5.87 8.29
CA ILE A 489 9.33 -5.50 6.88
C ILE A 489 10.76 -5.87 6.47
N LEU A 490 11.76 -5.53 7.29
CA LEU A 490 13.16 -5.91 7.06
C LEU A 490 13.36 -7.43 7.00
N LEU A 491 12.72 -8.18 7.89
CA LEU A 491 12.80 -9.64 7.90
C LEU A 491 12.16 -10.25 6.65
N ALA A 492 11.01 -9.74 6.18
CA ALA A 492 10.41 -10.22 4.94
C ALA A 492 11.29 -9.90 3.73
N MET A 493 11.89 -8.71 3.66
CA MET A 493 12.85 -8.39 2.60
C MET A 493 14.02 -9.38 2.61
N ALA A 494 14.62 -9.62 3.77
CA ALA A 494 15.75 -10.55 3.90
C ALA A 494 15.38 -12.02 3.58
N ARG A 495 14.13 -12.44 3.78
CA ARG A 495 13.64 -13.77 3.33
C ARG A 495 13.46 -13.83 1.82
N LYS A 496 13.07 -12.72 1.19
CA LYS A 496 12.73 -12.63 -0.24
C LYS A 496 13.93 -12.29 -1.14
N ALA A 497 14.95 -11.61 -0.61
CA ALA A 497 16.07 -11.02 -1.34
C ALA A 497 17.39 -11.06 -0.54
N SER A 498 18.52 -10.81 -1.21
CA SER A 498 19.80 -10.52 -0.53
C SER A 498 19.85 -9.02 -0.23
N VAL A 499 19.71 -8.65 1.03
CA VAL A 499 19.72 -7.24 1.48
C VAL A 499 21.11 -6.89 1.98
N ILE A 500 21.76 -5.93 1.33
CA ILE A 500 23.06 -5.37 1.71
C ILE A 500 22.82 -4.03 2.39
N GLY A 501 22.96 -3.99 3.71
CA GLY A 501 22.82 -2.76 4.49
C GLY A 501 24.18 -2.13 4.76
N THR A 502 24.38 -0.87 4.37
CA THR A 502 25.55 -0.10 4.76
C THR A 502 25.23 0.74 5.99
N ARG A 503 26.10 0.64 7.00
CA ARG A 503 26.13 1.54 8.15
C ARG A 503 27.26 2.54 7.98
#